data_AF-A0AAJ2BRQ5-F1
#
_entry.id   AF-A0AAJ2BRQ5-F1
#
_cell.length_a   1.000
_cell.length_b   1.000
_cell.length_c   1.000
_cell.angle_alpha   90.00
_cell.angle_beta   90.00
_cell.angle_gamma   90.00
#
_symmetry.space_group_name_H-M   'P 1'
#
loop_
_entity.id
_entity.type
_entity.pdbx_description
1 polymer ?
#
loop_
_entity_poly.entity_id
_entity_poly.type
_entity_poly.pdbx_seq_one_letter_code
_entity_poly.pdbx_strand_id
1 'polypeptide(L)'
;MPKQAVIPAGTGTPIAPFVPGSLADGVLYVSGTLPFDAQNNVVHVGDAAAQARHVLTTIQGVVEAAGGSMADVTFNMIMLTDWANYAAINAVYAEFFPGEKPARYCIQCGLVKPDALIEIASIAHIG
;
A
#
# COMPACT_ATOMS: atom_id res chain seq x y z
N MET A 1 -24.87 3.41 4.73
CA MET A 1 -24.94 2.59 3.50
C MET A 1 -24.06 1.35 3.70
N PRO A 2 -24.21 0.23 2.96
CA PRO A 2 -23.21 -0.84 3.02
C PRO A 2 -21.84 -0.32 2.56
N LYS A 3 -20.75 -0.91 3.05
CA LYS A 3 -19.40 -0.58 2.58
C LYS A 3 -19.29 -0.82 1.07
N GLN A 4 -18.56 0.03 0.38
CA GLN A 4 -18.25 -0.13 -1.04
C GLN A 4 -16.85 -0.75 -1.18
N ALA A 5 -16.74 -1.81 -1.98
CA ALA A 5 -15.43 -2.31 -2.38
C ALA A 5 -14.82 -1.36 -3.43
N VAL A 6 -13.53 -1.04 -3.27
CA VAL A 6 -12.76 -0.25 -4.21
C VAL A 6 -11.79 -1.17 -4.92
N ILE A 7 -11.98 -1.34 -6.22
CA ILE A 7 -11.20 -2.24 -7.08
C ILE A 7 -10.76 -1.44 -8.31
N PRO A 8 -9.51 -0.93 -8.34
CA PRO A 8 -8.99 -0.24 -9.52
C PRO A 8 -9.05 -1.11 -10.77
N ALA A 9 -9.27 -0.48 -11.93
CA ALA A 9 -9.28 -1.18 -13.21
C ALA A 9 -7.93 -1.89 -13.45
N GLY A 10 -7.97 -3.13 -13.94
CA GLY A 10 -6.77 -3.93 -14.18
C GLY A 10 -6.19 -4.64 -12.96
N THR A 11 -6.82 -4.51 -11.78
CA THR A 11 -6.44 -5.31 -10.61
C THR A 11 -6.65 -6.81 -10.89
N GLY A 12 -5.60 -7.61 -10.73
CA GLY A 12 -5.67 -9.08 -10.85
C GLY A 12 -6.45 -9.75 -9.71
N THR A 13 -6.57 -11.07 -9.76
CA THR A 13 -7.22 -11.83 -8.67
C THR A 13 -6.33 -11.80 -7.42
N PRO A 14 -6.84 -11.33 -6.26
CA PRO A 14 -6.07 -11.30 -5.02
C PRO A 14 -5.63 -12.70 -4.55
N ILE A 15 -4.49 -12.80 -3.88
CA ILE A 15 -3.93 -14.07 -3.37
C ILE A 15 -4.83 -14.77 -2.32
N ALA A 16 -5.74 -14.03 -1.69
CA ALA A 16 -6.62 -14.47 -0.61
C ALA A 16 -7.99 -13.75 -0.72
N PRO A 17 -9.05 -14.12 0.03
CA PRO A 17 -10.39 -13.54 -0.14
C PRO A 17 -10.51 -12.13 0.48
N PHE A 18 -9.94 -11.12 -0.19
CA PHE A 18 -10.03 -9.71 0.18
C PHE A 18 -10.22 -8.81 -1.06
N VAL A 19 -10.45 -7.52 -0.82
CA VAL A 19 -10.54 -6.48 -1.86
C VAL A 19 -9.42 -5.45 -1.69
N PRO A 20 -8.97 -4.74 -2.74
CA PRO A 20 -7.89 -3.75 -2.62
C PRO A 20 -8.20 -2.63 -1.62
N GLY A 21 -9.44 -2.15 -1.61
CA GLY A 21 -9.92 -1.22 -0.59
C GLY A 21 -11.39 -1.40 -0.23
N SER A 22 -11.79 -0.88 0.93
CA SER A 22 -13.18 -0.74 1.34
C SER A 22 -13.44 0.68 1.83
N LEU A 23 -14.45 1.33 1.25
CA LEU A 23 -14.89 2.68 1.60
C LEU A 23 -16.20 2.59 2.40
N ALA A 24 -16.24 3.24 3.55
CA ALA A 24 -17.46 3.43 4.33
C ALA A 24 -17.42 4.80 5.00
N ASP A 25 -18.50 5.58 4.82
CA ASP A 25 -18.71 6.88 5.47
C ASP A 25 -17.49 7.84 5.37
N GLY A 26 -16.88 7.93 4.18
CA GLY A 26 -15.74 8.79 3.89
C GLY A 26 -14.37 8.22 4.33
N VAL A 27 -14.32 7.08 5.01
CA VAL A 27 -13.06 6.44 5.40
C VAL A 27 -12.74 5.28 4.47
N LEU A 28 -11.60 5.37 3.79
CA LEU A 28 -11.04 4.30 2.97
C LEU A 28 -10.03 3.49 3.78
N TYR A 29 -10.24 2.19 3.81
CA TYR A 29 -9.26 1.21 4.28
C TYR A 29 -8.66 0.50 3.07
N VAL A 30 -7.37 0.71 2.84
CA VAL A 30 -6.59 0.01 1.81
C VAL A 30 -5.95 -1.22 2.44
N SER A 31 -6.15 -2.38 1.80
CA SER A 31 -5.59 -3.65 2.24
C SER A 31 -4.06 -3.64 2.26
N GLY A 32 -3.47 -4.58 3.00
CA GLY A 32 -2.04 -4.87 2.93
C GLY A 32 -1.61 -5.08 1.48
N THR A 33 -0.75 -4.19 0.99
CA THR A 33 -0.33 -4.14 -0.40
C THR A 33 1.13 -4.52 -0.50
N LEU A 34 1.39 -5.55 -1.30
CA LEU A 34 2.72 -6.09 -1.59
C LEU A 34 3.14 -5.75 -3.02
N PRO A 35 4.44 -5.82 -3.35
CA PRO A 35 4.95 -5.58 -4.69
C PRO A 35 4.61 -6.74 -5.63
N PHE A 36 3.33 -6.90 -5.98
CA PHE A 36 2.83 -7.99 -6.81
C PHE A 36 2.49 -7.55 -8.24
N ASP A 37 2.74 -8.45 -9.19
CA ASP A 37 2.11 -8.42 -10.51
C ASP A 37 0.65 -8.90 -10.47
N ALA A 38 -0.02 -8.91 -11.62
CA ALA A 38 -1.40 -9.36 -11.74
C ALA A 38 -1.62 -10.87 -11.44
N GLN A 39 -0.54 -11.65 -11.34
CA GLN A 39 -0.53 -13.08 -11.02
C GLN A 39 -0.05 -13.35 -9.58
N ASN A 40 0.13 -12.31 -8.76
CA ASN A 40 0.66 -12.37 -7.39
C ASN A 40 2.12 -12.86 -7.30
N ASN A 41 2.95 -12.66 -8.33
CA ASN A 41 4.40 -12.83 -8.21
C ASN A 41 5.04 -11.55 -7.68
N VAL A 42 6.08 -11.69 -6.86
CA VAL A 42 6.85 -10.53 -6.39
C VAL A 42 7.62 -9.92 -7.56
N VAL A 43 7.42 -8.61 -7.78
CA VAL A 43 8.20 -7.82 -8.73
C VAL A 43 9.37 -7.13 -8.02
N HIS A 44 10.41 -6.78 -8.80
CA HIS A 44 11.60 -6.09 -8.28
C HIS A 44 12.32 -6.87 -7.15
N VAL A 45 12.53 -8.17 -7.36
CA VAL A 45 13.21 -9.05 -6.39
C VAL A 45 14.58 -8.48 -6.02
N GLY A 46 14.83 -8.29 -4.73
CA GLY A 46 16.09 -7.76 -4.18
C GLY A 46 16.22 -6.23 -4.19
N ASP A 47 15.22 -5.48 -4.70
CA ASP A 47 15.25 -4.01 -4.72
C ASP A 47 14.11 -3.43 -3.87
N ALA A 48 14.40 -3.10 -2.61
CA ALA A 48 13.42 -2.57 -1.67
C ALA A 48 12.86 -1.20 -2.08
N ALA A 49 13.63 -0.36 -2.78
CA ALA A 49 13.16 0.94 -3.23
C ALA A 49 12.13 0.78 -4.35
N ALA A 50 12.44 -0.06 -5.35
CA ALA A 50 11.51 -0.36 -6.42
C ALA A 50 10.24 -1.07 -5.92
N GLN A 51 10.37 -2.00 -4.96
CA GLN A 51 9.21 -2.61 -4.31
C GLN A 51 8.34 -1.60 -3.55
N ALA A 52 8.94 -0.70 -2.78
CA ALA A 52 8.21 0.37 -2.08
C ALA A 52 7.46 1.28 -3.06
N ARG A 53 8.09 1.62 -4.20
CA ARG A 53 7.46 2.44 -5.24
C ARG A 53 6.26 1.75 -5.84
N HIS A 54 6.37 0.45 -6.15
CA HIS A 54 5.27 -0.34 -6.69
C HIS A 54 4.10 -0.42 -5.71
N VAL A 55 4.38 -0.67 -4.43
CA VAL A 55 3.38 -0.72 -3.35
C VAL A 55 2.65 0.61 -3.22
N LEU A 56 3.37 1.73 -3.14
CA LEU A 56 2.77 3.05 -2.99
C LEU A 56 2.01 3.51 -4.24
N THR A 57 2.47 3.14 -5.44
CA THR A 57 1.73 3.38 -6.69
C THR A 57 0.41 2.60 -6.72
N THR A 58 0.42 1.36 -6.22
CA THR A 58 -0.79 0.53 -6.13
C THR A 58 -1.78 1.12 -5.12
N ILE A 59 -1.30 1.53 -3.94
CA ILE A 59 -2.11 2.22 -2.92
C ILE A 59 -2.70 3.51 -3.48
N GLN A 60 -1.89 4.32 -4.16
CA GLN A 60 -2.35 5.53 -4.82
C GLN A 60 -3.51 5.24 -5.79
N GLY A 61 -3.38 4.20 -6.62
CA GLY A 61 -4.46 3.79 -7.53
C GLY A 61 -5.76 3.39 -6.80
N VAL A 62 -5.66 2.78 -5.61
CA VAL A 62 -6.86 2.48 -4.77
C VAL A 62 -7.47 3.76 -4.20
N VAL A 63 -6.64 4.68 -3.69
CA VAL A 63 -7.10 5.95 -3.13
C VAL A 63 -7.78 6.81 -4.20
N GLU A 64 -7.17 6.92 -5.39
CA GLU A 64 -7.72 7.65 -6.54
C GLU A 64 -9.01 7.01 -7.07
N ALA A 65 -9.09 5.67 -7.11
CA ALA A 65 -10.32 4.96 -7.50
C ALA A 65 -11.47 5.16 -6.50
N ALA A 66 -11.17 5.53 -5.25
CA ALA A 66 -12.15 5.92 -4.25
C ALA A 66 -12.52 7.42 -4.31
N GLY A 67 -11.91 8.19 -5.22
CA GLY A 67 -12.14 9.62 -5.39
C GLY A 67 -11.27 10.53 -4.53
N GLY A 68 -10.22 9.99 -3.90
CA GLY A 68 -9.29 10.75 -3.06
C GLY A 68 -7.91 10.97 -3.70
N SER A 69 -6.97 11.43 -2.88
CA SER A 69 -5.57 11.65 -3.21
C SER A 69 -4.65 11.18 -2.09
N MET A 70 -3.34 11.07 -2.36
CA MET A 70 -2.37 10.69 -1.32
C MET A 70 -2.30 11.68 -0.14
N ALA A 71 -2.80 12.91 -0.31
CA ALA A 71 -2.90 13.89 0.79
C ALA A 71 -3.99 13.51 1.82
N ASP A 72 -4.94 12.67 1.44
CA ASP A 72 -6.05 12.23 2.29
C ASP A 72 -5.65 11.06 3.21
N VAL A 73 -4.46 10.48 3.00
CA VAL A 73 -3.95 9.37 3.81
C VAL A 73 -3.60 9.88 5.20
N THR A 74 -4.29 9.35 6.20
CA THR A 74 -4.11 9.74 7.59
C THR A 74 -3.18 8.79 8.35
N PHE A 75 -3.13 7.51 7.95
CA PHE A 75 -2.31 6.51 8.62
C PHE A 75 -1.71 5.46 7.66
N ASN A 76 -0.44 5.11 7.86
CA ASN A 76 0.22 3.98 7.19
C ASN A 76 0.76 2.94 8.18
N MET A 77 0.49 1.68 7.87
CA MET A 77 0.99 0.50 8.57
C MET A 77 2.05 -0.14 7.69
N ILE A 78 3.33 0.00 8.06
CA ILE A 78 4.45 -0.46 7.24
C ILE A 78 5.07 -1.71 7.86
N MET A 79 5.15 -2.79 7.09
CA MET A 79 5.85 -4.01 7.46
C MET A 79 7.03 -4.19 6.51
N LEU A 80 8.21 -4.46 7.06
CA LEU A 80 9.41 -4.80 6.28
C LEU A 80 10.06 -6.07 6.83
N THR A 81 10.94 -6.69 6.04
CA THR A 81 11.62 -7.92 6.45
C THR A 81 13.03 -7.69 7.02
N ASP A 82 13.67 -6.58 6.68
CA ASP A 82 15.04 -6.24 7.12
C ASP A 82 15.23 -4.72 7.28
N TRP A 83 15.74 -4.27 8.43
CA TRP A 83 16.04 -2.87 8.71
C TRP A 83 17.12 -2.28 7.80
N ALA A 84 17.96 -3.10 7.17
CA ALA A 84 18.90 -2.65 6.14
C ALA A 84 18.20 -1.93 4.97
N ASN A 85 16.94 -2.28 4.70
CA ASN A 85 16.13 -1.68 3.63
C ASN A 85 15.40 -0.39 4.05
N TYR A 86 15.40 -0.06 5.35
CA TYR A 86 14.56 1.02 5.90
C TYR A 86 14.85 2.39 5.28
N ALA A 87 16.12 2.72 5.06
CA ALA A 87 16.50 4.01 4.46
C ALA A 87 16.01 4.13 3.01
N ALA A 88 16.17 3.08 2.22
CA ALA A 88 15.73 3.03 0.82
C ALA A 88 14.20 3.14 0.68
N ILE A 89 13.47 2.41 1.53
CA ILE A 89 12.00 2.48 1.61
C ILE A 89 11.54 3.90 1.98
N ASN A 90 12.18 4.54 2.96
CA ASN A 90 11.78 5.88 3.41
C ASN A 90 12.03 6.97 2.37
N ALA A 91 13.11 6.85 1.60
CA ALA A 91 13.39 7.79 0.51
C ALA A 91 12.23 7.80 -0.49
N VAL A 92 11.78 6.62 -0.93
CA VAL A 92 10.64 6.49 -1.85
C VAL A 92 9.34 6.92 -1.18
N TYR A 93 9.08 6.51 0.07
CA TYR A 93 7.87 6.90 0.81
C TYR A 93 7.71 8.42 0.88
N ALA A 94 8.80 9.16 1.10
CA ALA A 94 8.75 10.62 1.17
C ALA A 94 8.33 11.29 -0.16
N GLU A 95 8.61 10.66 -1.30
CA GLU A 95 8.21 11.16 -2.62
C GLU A 95 6.68 11.12 -2.82
N PHE A 96 6.00 10.12 -2.25
CA PHE A 96 4.54 9.96 -2.36
C PHE A 96 3.75 10.84 -1.39
N PHE A 97 4.41 11.41 -0.38
CA PHE A 97 3.80 12.31 0.60
C PHE A 97 4.61 13.60 0.71
N PRO A 98 4.64 14.48 -0.32
CA PRO A 98 5.51 15.66 -0.31
C PRO A 98 5.14 16.71 0.75
N GLY A 99 3.86 16.81 1.14
CA GLY A 99 3.34 17.77 2.11
C GLY A 99 3.32 17.27 3.56
N GLU A 100 2.18 17.48 4.24
CA GLU A 100 1.94 16.90 5.57
C GLU A 100 2.00 15.37 5.47
N LYS A 101 2.70 14.76 6.42
CA LYS A 101 2.97 13.31 6.40
C LYS A 101 1.86 12.59 7.19
N PRO A 102 1.41 11.41 6.73
CA PRO A 102 0.52 10.57 7.52
C PRO A 102 1.17 10.18 8.84
N ALA A 103 0.36 9.94 9.87
CA ALA A 103 0.80 9.15 11.00
C ALA A 103 1.19 7.74 10.50
N ARG A 104 2.13 7.07 11.17
CA ARG A 104 2.56 5.74 10.74
C ARG A 104 3.22 4.94 11.85
N TYR A 105 3.25 3.63 11.68
CA TYR A 105 4.26 2.78 12.31
C TYR A 105 5.05 2.02 11.24
N CYS A 106 6.22 1.54 11.63
CA CYS A 106 6.98 0.57 10.86
C CYS A 106 7.49 -0.54 11.78
N ILE A 107 7.25 -1.79 11.42
CA ILE A 107 7.70 -2.97 12.16
C ILE A 107 8.45 -3.94 11.23
N GLN A 108 9.30 -4.76 11.82
CA GLN A 108 9.91 -5.89 11.13
C GLN A 108 9.10 -7.16 11.44
N CYS A 109 8.63 -7.86 10.40
CA CYS A 109 7.92 -9.13 10.54
C CYS A 109 8.04 -10.00 9.27
N GLY A 110 7.51 -11.23 9.31
CA GLY A 110 7.40 -12.07 8.12
C GLY A 110 6.30 -11.57 7.16
N LEU A 111 6.49 -11.79 5.86
CA LEU A 111 5.53 -11.49 4.79
C LEU A 111 5.12 -12.78 4.05
N VAL A 112 4.03 -12.72 3.27
CA VAL A 112 3.42 -13.91 2.64
C VAL A 112 4.28 -14.57 1.56
N LYS A 113 5.21 -13.83 0.92
CA LYS A 113 6.16 -14.36 -0.07
C LYS A 113 7.60 -14.03 0.31
N PRO A 114 8.55 -14.95 0.09
CA PRO A 114 9.93 -14.79 0.56
C PRO A 114 10.68 -13.63 -0.10
N ASP A 115 10.36 -13.30 -1.35
CA ASP A 115 11.01 -12.22 -2.09
C ASP A 115 10.42 -10.84 -1.79
N ALA A 116 9.30 -10.76 -1.06
CA ALA A 116 8.70 -9.50 -0.67
C ALA A 116 9.49 -8.89 0.50
N LEU A 117 9.89 -7.63 0.33
CA LEU A 117 10.69 -6.88 1.29
C LEU A 117 9.87 -5.85 2.07
N ILE A 118 8.67 -5.53 1.57
CA ILE A 118 7.77 -4.53 2.15
C ILE A 118 6.31 -4.87 1.87
N GLU A 119 5.46 -4.54 2.84
CA GLU A 119 4.00 -4.49 2.71
C GLU A 119 3.49 -3.22 3.41
N ILE A 120 2.52 -2.54 2.81
CA ILE A 120 1.89 -1.35 3.40
C ILE A 120 0.37 -1.49 3.35
N ALA A 121 -0.30 -1.24 4.47
CA ALA A 121 -1.73 -0.96 4.53
C ALA A 121 -1.96 0.52 4.88
N SER A 122 -3.07 1.09 4.41
CA SER A 122 -3.30 2.55 4.52
C SER A 122 -4.73 2.87 4.92
N ILE A 123 -4.91 3.96 5.65
CA ILE A 123 -6.20 4.55 5.97
C ILE A 123 -6.21 5.98 5.42
N ALA A 124 -7.29 6.33 4.71
CA ALA A 124 -7.49 7.68 4.18
C ALA A 124 -8.89 8.19 4.55
N HIS A 125 -9.01 9.50 4.75
CA HIS A 125 -10.29 10.18 4.94
C HIS A 125 -10.58 11.01 3.69
N ILE A 126 -11.50 10.52 2.87
CA ILE A 126 -11.81 11.04 1.54
C ILE A 126 -13.12 11.83 1.64
N GLY A 127 -13.01 13.16 1.70
CA GLY A 127 -14.15 14.08 1.86
C GLY A 127 -13.74 15.47 2.34
#